data_AF-A0A1I8ER86-F1
#
_entry.id   AF-A0A1I8ER86-F1
#
_cell.length_a   1.000
_cell.length_b   1.000
_cell.length_c   1.000
_cell.angle_alpha   90.00
_cell.angle_beta   90.00
_cell.angle_gamma   90.00
#
_symmetry.space_group_name_H-M   'P 1'
#
loop_
_entity.id
_entity.type
_entity.pdbx_description
1 polymer ?
#
loop_
_entity_poly.entity_id
_entity_poly.type
_entity_poly.pdbx_seq_one_letter_code
_entity_poly.pdbx_strand_id
1 'polypeptide(L)'
;MGASVLIAASQNECLKEVLKVVAFMFTDSVFFSPAVGHERTNLSKRKFEAPEGDHCTLLNVYRGYRLAGKEKKLKEWCEVFDIHQRLLNTVFKTRRQLRDICSKNLLIFRSCGTDTDRLR
;
A
#
# COMPACT_ATOMS: atom_id res chain seq x y z
N MET A 1 -1.22 5.01 -15.94
CA MET A 1 -2.16 5.30 -14.83
C MET A 1 -2.04 6.77 -14.48
N GLY A 2 -3.01 7.58 -14.90
CA GLY A 2 -2.91 9.05 -14.99
C GLY A 2 -3.66 9.80 -13.89
N ALA A 3 -3.50 11.13 -13.91
CA ALA A 3 -4.13 12.08 -12.98
C ALA A 3 -5.64 11.88 -12.80
N SER A 4 -6.34 11.35 -13.81
CA SER A 4 -7.78 11.02 -13.79
C SER A 4 -8.18 10.09 -12.64
N VAL A 5 -7.33 9.12 -12.28
CA VAL A 5 -7.60 8.18 -11.17
C VAL A 5 -7.58 8.91 -9.82
N LEU A 6 -6.65 9.86 -9.64
CA LEU A 6 -6.54 10.63 -8.40
C LEU A 6 -7.68 11.65 -8.26
N ILE A 7 -8.13 12.24 -9.36
CA ILE A 7 -9.27 13.15 -9.38
C ILE A 7 -10.56 12.39 -9.04
N ALA A 8 -10.80 11.25 -9.68
CA ALA A 8 -11.96 10.40 -9.38
C ALA A 8 -11.94 9.90 -7.91
N ALA A 9 -10.78 9.50 -7.40
CA ALA A 9 -10.63 9.10 -6.00
C ALA A 9 -10.90 10.25 -5.01
N SER A 10 -10.60 11.49 -5.38
CA SER A 10 -10.96 12.66 -4.60
C SER A 10 -12.48 12.88 -4.56
N GLN A 11 -13.17 12.61 -5.67
CA GLN A 11 -14.63 12.73 -5.75
C GLN A 11 -15.35 11.62 -4.98
N ASN A 12 -14.80 10.40 -4.99
CA ASN A 12 -15.33 9.24 -4.27
C ASN A 12 -14.87 9.16 -2.79
N GLU A 13 -14.25 10.22 -2.28
CA GLU A 13 -13.78 10.34 -0.89
C GLU A 13 -12.79 9.24 -0.43
N CYS A 14 -12.17 8.51 -1.36
CA CYS A 14 -11.27 7.38 -1.10
C CYS A 14 -9.79 7.70 -1.41
N LEU A 15 -9.47 8.97 -1.67
CA LEU A 15 -8.13 9.41 -2.09
C LEU A 15 -7.01 8.94 -1.17
N LYS A 16 -7.23 8.85 0.16
CA LYS A 16 -6.20 8.37 1.09
C LYS A 16 -5.80 6.91 0.87
N GLU A 17 -6.73 6.05 0.49
CA GLU A 17 -6.52 4.63 0.21
C GLU A 17 -5.91 4.47 -1.19
N VAL A 18 -6.45 5.17 -2.18
CA VAL A 18 -5.95 5.14 -3.56
C VAL A 18 -4.49 5.58 -3.62
N LEU A 19 -4.10 6.63 -2.89
CA LEU A 19 -2.68 7.04 -2.81
C LEU A 19 -1.74 5.96 -2.28
N LYS A 20 -2.22 5.02 -1.44
CA LYS A 20 -1.41 3.89 -0.96
C LYS A 20 -1.25 2.88 -2.09
N VAL A 21 -2.37 2.46 -2.69
CA VAL A 21 -2.41 1.46 -3.76
C VAL A 21 -1.57 1.92 -4.94
N VAL A 22 -1.77 3.16 -5.38
CA VAL A 22 -1.00 3.77 -6.47
C VAL A 22 0.50 3.80 -6.14
N ALA A 23 0.89 4.10 -4.89
CA ALA A 23 2.29 4.07 -4.49
C ALA A 23 2.91 2.66 -4.54
N PHE A 24 2.14 1.60 -4.24
CA PHE A 24 2.58 0.21 -4.45
C PHE A 24 2.70 -0.13 -5.93
N MET A 25 1.75 0.31 -6.77
CA MET A 25 1.80 0.06 -8.22
C MET A 25 2.99 0.73 -8.91
N PHE A 26 3.47 1.85 -8.39
CA PHE A 26 4.67 2.55 -8.88
C PHE A 26 5.98 1.99 -8.32
N THR A 27 5.93 1.09 -7.36
CA THR A 27 7.11 0.47 -6.77
C THR A 27 7.21 -0.98 -7.26
N ASP A 28 8.42 -1.50 -7.43
CA ASP A 28 8.61 -2.93 -7.66
C ASP A 28 7.98 -3.77 -6.54
N SER A 29 7.77 -5.07 -6.81
CA SER A 29 7.16 -5.98 -5.85
C SER A 29 7.89 -5.95 -4.52
N VAL A 30 7.18 -5.58 -3.46
CA VAL A 30 7.77 -5.47 -2.12
C VAL A 30 8.09 -6.82 -1.49
N PHE A 31 7.47 -7.89 -1.96
CA PHE A 31 7.70 -9.25 -1.47
C PHE A 31 8.92 -9.86 -2.16
N PHE A 32 9.76 -10.58 -1.41
CA PHE A 32 10.84 -11.36 -2.02
C PHE A 32 10.23 -12.42 -2.95
N SER A 33 10.73 -12.58 -4.17
CA SER A 33 10.30 -13.66 -5.07
C SER A 33 11.50 -14.50 -5.51
N PRO A 34 12.05 -15.36 -4.64
CA PRO A 34 13.17 -16.22 -5.00
C PRO A 34 12.69 -17.43 -5.82
N ALA A 35 13.51 -17.86 -6.79
CA ALA A 35 13.26 -19.06 -7.61
C ALA A 35 13.16 -20.36 -6.78
N VAL A 36 13.77 -20.38 -5.58
CA VAL A 36 13.66 -21.45 -4.58
C VAL A 36 13.15 -20.82 -3.28
N GLY A 37 11.95 -21.20 -2.81
CA GLY A 37 11.33 -20.62 -1.62
C GLY A 37 9.95 -19.96 -1.81
N HIS A 38 9.33 -20.14 -3.00
CA HIS A 38 8.00 -19.61 -3.32
C HIS A 38 6.93 -19.91 -2.27
N GLU A 39 6.98 -21.07 -1.60
CA GLU A 39 5.96 -21.44 -0.61
C GLU A 39 5.96 -20.53 0.62
N ARG A 40 7.14 -20.19 1.17
CA ARG A 40 7.22 -19.34 2.38
C ARG A 40 6.74 -17.92 2.10
N THR A 41 7.17 -17.34 0.97
CA THR A 41 6.68 -16.02 0.56
C THR A 41 5.18 -16.04 0.26
N ASN A 42 4.68 -17.09 -0.39
CA ASN A 42 3.25 -17.21 -0.67
C ASN A 42 2.43 -17.32 0.63
N LEU A 43 2.92 -18.03 1.65
CA LEU A 43 2.27 -18.06 2.97
C LEU A 43 2.25 -16.68 3.63
N SER A 44 3.34 -15.91 3.53
CA SER A 44 3.37 -14.53 4.03
C SER A 44 2.42 -13.61 3.26
N LYS A 45 2.33 -13.72 1.94
CA LYS A 45 1.36 -12.99 1.11
C LYS A 45 -0.08 -13.33 1.49
N ARG A 46 -0.39 -14.62 1.68
CA ARG A 46 -1.69 -15.12 2.12
C ARG A 46 -2.16 -14.50 3.44
N LYS A 47 -1.24 -14.18 4.36
CA LYS A 47 -1.60 -13.49 5.62
C LYS A 47 -2.14 -12.08 5.41
N PHE A 48 -1.86 -11.45 4.28
CA PHE A 48 -2.35 -10.13 3.93
C PHE A 48 -3.53 -10.17 2.96
N GLU A 49 -3.82 -11.34 2.37
CA GLU A 49 -4.90 -11.50 1.38
C GLU A 49 -6.22 -11.00 1.95
N ALA A 50 -6.78 -10.05 1.21
CA ALA A 50 -8.09 -9.49 1.49
C ALA A 50 -9.11 -10.16 0.57
N PRO A 51 -10.25 -10.67 1.06
CA PRO A 51 -11.30 -11.24 0.20
C PRO A 51 -11.86 -10.22 -0.80
N GLU A 52 -11.69 -8.92 -0.52
CA GLU A 52 -12.06 -7.81 -1.38
C GLU A 52 -11.12 -7.62 -2.59
N GLY A 53 -9.95 -8.30 -2.62
CA GLY A 53 -9.03 -8.33 -3.75
C GLY A 53 -7.64 -7.70 -3.50
N ASP A 54 -6.81 -7.67 -4.55
CA ASP A 54 -5.38 -7.34 -4.48
C ASP A 54 -5.09 -5.94 -3.95
N HIS A 55 -5.91 -4.93 -4.30
CA HIS A 55 -5.72 -3.57 -3.79
C HIS A 55 -5.89 -3.52 -2.26
N CYS A 56 -6.84 -4.28 -1.72
CA CYS A 56 -7.07 -4.38 -0.28
C CYS A 56 -5.93 -5.17 0.41
N THR A 57 -5.37 -6.19 -0.26
CA THR A 57 -4.14 -6.87 0.19
C THR A 57 -2.98 -5.89 0.35
N LEU A 58 -2.74 -5.00 -0.63
CA LEU A 58 -1.70 -3.97 -0.54
C LEU A 58 -1.95 -2.97 0.60
N LEU A 59 -3.22 -2.64 0.86
CA LEU A 59 -3.60 -1.80 2.01
C LEU A 59 -3.29 -2.49 3.35
N ASN A 60 -3.49 -3.80 3.45
CA ASN A 60 -3.15 -4.57 4.65
C ASN A 60 -1.64 -4.57 4.91
N VAL A 61 -0.82 -4.78 3.86
CA VAL A 61 0.64 -4.67 3.94
C VAL A 61 1.06 -3.29 4.44
N TYR A 62 0.49 -2.21 3.87
CA TYR A 62 0.76 -0.84 4.30
C TYR A 62 0.45 -0.62 5.79
N ARG A 63 -0.71 -1.11 6.24
CA ARG A 63 -1.17 -0.97 7.63
C ARG A 63 -0.24 -1.73 8.57
N GLY A 64 0.12 -2.97 8.23
CA GLY A 64 1.03 -3.82 9.01
C GLY A 64 2.40 -3.18 9.20
N TYR A 65 3.01 -2.71 8.12
CA TYR A 65 4.31 -2.02 8.21
C TYR A 65 4.25 -0.75 9.06
N ARG A 66 3.16 0.02 8.94
CA ARG A 66 2.96 1.23 9.75
C ARG A 66 2.84 0.91 11.25
N LEU A 67 2.15 -0.18 11.60
CA LEU A 67 2.04 -0.66 12.98
C LEU A 67 3.39 -1.11 13.52
N ALA A 68 4.13 -1.94 12.78
CA ALA A 68 5.46 -2.39 13.15
C ALA A 68 6.44 -1.22 13.37
N GLY A 69 6.31 -0.15 12.57
CA GLY A 69 7.06 1.08 12.75
C GLY A 69 6.76 1.81 14.06
N LYS A 70 5.50 1.82 14.51
CA LYS A 70 5.13 2.40 15.82
C LYS A 70 5.70 1.59 16.99
N GLU A 71 5.75 0.28 16.84
CA GLU A 71 6.31 -0.64 17.84
C GLU A 71 7.84 -0.72 17.80
N LYS A 72 8.50 -0.01 16.86
CA LYS A 72 9.94 -0.07 16.60
C LYS A 72 10.47 -1.47 16.21
N LYS A 73 9.59 -2.37 15.75
CA LYS A 73 9.88 -3.77 15.34
C LYS A 73 9.94 -3.95 13.82
N LEU A 74 10.29 -2.89 13.12
CA LEU A 74 10.10 -2.80 11.67
C LEU A 74 11.04 -3.75 10.90
N LYS A 75 12.26 -3.97 11.39
CA LYS A 75 13.21 -4.93 10.81
C LYS A 75 12.70 -6.37 10.98
N GLU A 76 12.34 -6.75 12.20
CA GLU A 76 11.79 -8.07 12.53
C GLU A 76 10.53 -8.37 11.72
N TRP A 77 9.64 -7.39 11.57
CA TRP A 77 8.43 -7.53 10.76
C TRP A 77 8.75 -7.81 9.29
N CYS A 78 9.72 -7.10 8.70
CA CYS A 78 10.13 -7.34 7.32
C CYS A 78 10.73 -8.73 7.12
N GLU A 79 11.50 -9.22 8.10
CA GLU A 79 12.10 -10.57 8.09
C GLU A 79 11.05 -11.66 8.24
N VAL A 80 10.05 -11.47 9.11
CA VAL A 80 8.96 -12.44 9.34
C VAL A 80 8.07 -12.61 8.10
N PHE A 81 7.78 -11.52 7.39
CA PHE A 81 6.87 -11.53 6.26
C PHE A 81 7.55 -11.62 4.89
N ASP A 82 8.87 -11.78 4.85
CA ASP A 82 9.66 -11.80 3.62
C ASP A 82 9.33 -10.57 2.74
N ILE A 83 9.55 -9.38 3.30
CA ILE A 83 9.32 -8.11 2.61
C ILE A 83 10.60 -7.27 2.55
N HIS A 84 10.87 -6.70 1.37
CA HIS A 84 11.95 -5.74 1.16
C HIS A 84 11.63 -4.40 1.85
N GLN A 85 12.23 -4.17 3.02
CA GLN A 85 12.11 -2.91 3.76
C GLN A 85 12.44 -1.67 2.90
N ARG A 86 13.45 -1.77 2.03
CA ARG A 86 13.84 -0.67 1.13
C ARG A 86 12.71 -0.30 0.16
N LEU A 87 12.07 -1.30 -0.46
CA LEU A 87 10.96 -1.08 -1.38
C LEU A 87 9.73 -0.53 -0.64
N LEU A 88 9.41 -1.04 0.55
CA LEU A 88 8.36 -0.44 1.37
C LEU A 88 8.65 1.00 1.76
N ASN A 89 9.90 1.34 2.12
CA ASN A 89 10.27 2.73 2.36
C ASN A 89 10.06 3.61 1.11
N THR A 90 10.35 3.09 -0.08
CA THR A 90 10.03 3.76 -1.35
C THR A 90 8.53 3.98 -1.51
N VAL A 91 7.67 2.98 -1.24
CA VAL A 91 6.20 3.14 -1.28
C VAL A 91 5.76 4.31 -0.39
N PHE A 92 6.27 4.41 0.84
CA PHE A 92 5.90 5.50 1.76
C PHE A 92 6.39 6.87 1.27
N LYS A 93 7.58 6.93 0.68
CA LYS A 93 8.13 8.15 0.05
C LYS A 93 7.28 8.56 -1.16
N THR A 94 6.96 7.64 -2.05
CA THR A 94 6.12 7.87 -3.24
C THR A 94 4.74 8.34 -2.84
N ARG A 95 4.09 7.71 -1.84
CA ARG A 95 2.82 8.19 -1.29
C ARG A 95 2.91 9.63 -0.80
N ARG A 96 3.99 10.00 -0.09
CA ARG A 96 4.20 11.37 0.40
C ARG A 96 4.29 12.36 -0.77
N GLN A 97 5.07 12.02 -1.79
CA GLN A 97 5.18 12.84 -3.00
C GLN A 97 3.84 13.01 -3.71
N LEU A 98 3.10 11.91 -3.92
CA LEU A 98 1.77 11.95 -4.54
C LEU A 98 0.79 12.81 -3.73
N ARG A 99 0.83 12.71 -2.40
CA ARG A 99 0.04 13.58 -1.53
C ARG A 99 0.41 15.05 -1.70
N ASP A 100 1.70 15.37 -1.73
CA ASP A 100 2.14 16.76 -1.87
C ASP A 100 1.73 17.33 -3.25
N ILE A 101 1.75 16.52 -4.31
CA ILE A 101 1.20 16.88 -5.64
C ILE A 101 -0.31 17.10 -5.59
N CYS A 102 -1.07 16.16 -4.99
CA CYS A 102 -2.52 16.29 -4.86
C CYS A 102 -2.93 17.52 -4.03
N SER A 103 -2.14 17.87 -3.01
CA SER A 103 -2.37 19.04 -2.18
C SER A 103 -2.15 20.35 -2.93
N LYS A 104 -1.17 20.40 -3.83
CA LYS A 104 -0.94 21.56 -4.72
C LYS A 104 -2.10 21.76 -5.71
N ASN A 105 -2.78 20.68 -6.08
CA ASN A 105 -3.96 20.70 -6.95
C ASN A 105 -5.28 20.83 -6.18
N LEU A 106 -5.24 21.16 -4.88
CA LEU A 106 -6.41 21.37 -4.01
C LEU A 106 -7.38 20.17 -3.96
N LEU A 107 -6.86 18.94 -4.12
CA LEU A 107 -7.67 17.73 -4.02
C LEU A 107 -8.06 17.43 -2.57
N ILE A 108 -9.27 16.89 -2.38
CA ILE A 108 -9.84 16.61 -1.06
C ILE A 108 -9.33 15.25 -0.54
N PHE A 109 -8.59 15.28 0.56
CA PHE A 109 -8.03 14.07 1.19
C PHE A 109 -9.02 13.44 2.18
N ARG A 110 -10.01 12.72 1.67
CA ARG A 110 -10.89 11.88 2.50
C ARG A 110 -10.44 10.42 2.49
N SER A 111 -10.86 9.69 3.51
CA SER A 111 -10.65 8.25 3.64
C SER A 111 -12.01 7.59 3.48
N CYS A 112 -12.09 6.49 2.73
CA CYS A 112 -13.35 5.73 2.64
C CYS A 112 -13.61 4.85 3.89
N GLY A 113 -12.71 4.86 4.87
CA GLY A 113 -12.90 4.12 6.13
C GLY A 113 -12.88 2.61 5.90
N THR A 114 -13.97 1.94 6.29
CA THR A 114 -14.22 0.50 6.07
C THR A 114 -14.96 0.21 4.77
N ASP A 115 -15.44 1.24 4.07
CA ASP A 115 -16.22 1.12 2.83
C ASP A 115 -15.26 0.92 1.64
N THR A 116 -14.79 -0.32 1.49
CA THR A 116 -13.85 -0.73 0.43
C THR A 116 -14.50 -0.84 -0.94
N ASP A 117 -15.84 -0.81 -1.03
CA ASP A 117 -16.59 -0.78 -2.29
C ASP A 117 -16.19 0.42 -3.17
N ARG A 118 -15.90 1.57 -2.55
CA ARG A 118 -15.43 2.81 -3.22
C ARG A 118 -14.02 2.72 -3.82
N LEU A 119 -13.33 1.59 -3.67
CA LEU A 119 -12.02 1.32 -4.27
C LEU A 119 -12.12 0.47 -5.55
N ARG A 120 -13.31 0.01 -5.94
CA ARG A 120 -13.57 -0.73 -7.18
C ARG A 120 -13.74 0.19 -8.37
#